data_AF-A0A5B8MDF1-F1
#
_entry.id   AF-A0A5B8MDF1-F1
#
_cell.length_a   1.000
_cell.length_b   1.000
_cell.length_c   1.000
_cell.angle_alpha   90.00
_cell.angle_beta   90.00
_cell.angle_gamma   90.00
#
_symmetry.space_group_name_H-M   'P 1'
#
loop_
_entity.id
_entity.type
_entity.pdbx_description
1 polymer ?
#
loop_
_entity_poly.entity_id
_entity_poly.type
_entity_poly.pdbx_seq_one_letter_code
_entity_poly.pdbx_strand_id
1 'polypeptide(L)'
;MSSVSRENIEVMDALIGNFTLYDDVNKVYDILKGHRKLSMLCEEKDASAKESIKQLQKQVEGLEREREDLVAQNEEEKRHENDKLKRQLAKAEAEAEAMEENIKELQVERDELKASLVQTEDKYMDRTKQLSEQEHRVKHELSLFAHISKINWTATDEVGGKNEIRGVISKTNQGDLNTFCFDTKKTSRFHIANKLWDAMDE
;
A
#
# COMPACT_ATOMS: atom_id res chain seq x y z
N MET A 1 49.30 33.04 122.11
CA MET A 1 48.10 33.59 121.43
C MET A 1 48.41 34.66 120.37
N SER A 2 49.66 35.14 120.24
CA SER A 2 50.01 36.22 119.28
C SER A 2 50.26 35.73 117.83
N SER A 3 50.80 34.53 117.62
CA SER A 3 51.11 34.02 116.26
C SER A 3 49.87 33.69 115.41
N VAL A 4 48.88 33.03 116.02
CA VAL A 4 47.62 32.64 115.35
C VAL A 4 46.86 33.86 114.82
N SER A 5 46.90 34.98 115.55
CA SER A 5 46.24 36.22 115.13
C SER A 5 46.93 36.89 113.94
N ARG A 6 48.26 36.69 113.79
CA ARG A 6 49.06 37.25 112.70
C ARG A 6 48.88 36.48 111.40
N GLU A 7 48.91 35.14 111.47
CA GLU A 7 48.60 34.28 110.33
C GLU A 7 47.17 34.52 109.81
N ASN A 8 46.21 34.72 110.71
CA ASN A 8 44.84 35.08 110.32
C ASN A 8 44.75 36.43 109.60
N ILE A 9 45.58 37.42 109.97
CA ILE A 9 45.64 38.73 109.29
C ILE A 9 46.28 38.58 107.91
N GLU A 10 47.38 37.82 107.77
CA GLU A 10 48.02 37.59 106.47
C GLU A 10 47.12 36.81 105.51
N VAL A 11 46.35 35.83 106.01
CA VAL A 11 45.36 35.10 105.22
C VAL A 11 44.20 36.01 104.82
N MET A 12 43.72 36.88 105.71
CA MET A 12 42.70 37.88 105.40
C MET A 12 43.18 38.88 104.34
N ASP A 13 44.42 39.37 104.45
CA ASP A 13 45.01 40.28 103.45
C ASP A 13 45.22 39.59 102.10
N ALA A 14 45.64 38.32 102.09
CA ALA A 14 45.75 37.54 100.85
C ALA A 14 44.37 37.26 100.22
N LEU A 15 43.35 36.99 101.03
CA LEU A 15 41.96 36.86 100.58
C LEU A 15 41.46 38.19 100.00
N ILE A 16 41.67 39.31 100.69
CA ILE A 16 41.29 40.64 100.21
C ILE A 16 42.03 40.96 98.90
N GLY A 17 43.33 40.66 98.80
CA GLY A 17 44.11 40.79 97.58
C GLY A 17 43.54 39.96 96.42
N ASN A 18 43.16 38.71 96.68
CA ASN A 18 42.59 37.81 95.68
C ASN A 18 41.17 38.23 95.24
N PHE A 19 40.35 38.77 96.15
CA PHE A 19 39.01 39.29 95.84
C PHE A 19 39.00 40.69 95.22
N THR A 20 40.09 41.46 95.33
CA THR A 20 40.24 42.77 94.68
C THR A 20 40.85 42.68 93.28
N LEU A 21 41.29 41.49 92.85
CA LEU A 21 41.74 41.23 91.49
C LEU A 21 40.55 41.28 90.52
N TYR A 22 40.59 42.24 89.60
CA TYR A 22 39.60 42.44 88.53
C TYR A 22 39.65 41.35 87.44
N ASP A 23 40.34 40.23 87.67
CA ASP A 23 40.55 39.17 86.68
C ASP A 23 39.22 38.56 86.21
N ASP A 24 38.30 38.29 87.14
CA ASP A 24 36.98 37.76 86.80
C ASP A 24 36.09 38.79 86.11
N VAL A 25 36.22 40.09 86.46
CA VAL A 25 35.52 41.18 85.77
C VAL A 25 36.01 41.31 84.33
N ASN A 26 37.32 41.17 84.10
CA ASN A 26 37.92 41.17 82.76
C ASN A 26 37.48 39.94 81.94
N LYS A 27 37.43 38.75 82.55
CA LYS A 27 36.89 37.54 81.89
C LYS A 27 35.43 37.72 81.50
N VAL A 28 34.59 38.27 82.38
CA VAL A 28 33.17 38.56 82.08
C VAL A 28 33.06 39.58 80.94
N TYR A 29 33.91 40.61 80.93
CA TYR A 29 33.96 41.59 79.85
C TYR A 29 34.35 40.97 78.50
N ASP A 30 35.36 40.10 78.49
CA ASP A 30 35.78 39.37 77.28
C ASP A 30 34.70 38.41 76.77
N ILE A 31 34.00 37.74 77.68
CA ILE A 31 32.83 36.90 77.35
C ILE A 31 31.71 37.75 76.73
N LEU A 32 31.38 38.90 77.32
CA LEU A 32 30.36 39.81 76.78
C LEU A 32 30.74 40.35 75.41
N LYS A 33 32.01 40.71 75.21
CA LYS A 33 32.54 41.15 73.91
C LYS A 33 32.49 40.02 72.88
N GLY A 34 32.84 38.80 73.27
CA GLY A 34 32.73 37.60 72.45
C GLY A 34 31.29 37.30 72.06
N HIS A 35 30.36 37.37 73.03
CA HIS A 35 28.93 37.17 72.80
C HIS A 35 28.38 38.19 71.81
N ARG A 36 28.72 39.48 71.95
CA ARG A 36 28.29 40.52 71.02
C ARG A 36 28.79 40.27 69.59
N LYS A 37 30.05 39.83 69.43
CA LYS A 37 30.60 39.46 68.11
C LYS A 37 29.89 38.25 67.51
N LEU A 38 29.63 37.22 68.33
CA LEU A 38 28.88 36.04 67.92
C LEU A 38 27.45 36.40 67.48
N SER A 39 26.74 37.22 68.24
CA SER A 39 25.40 37.68 67.88
C SER A 39 25.39 38.41 66.54
N MET A 40 26.32 39.34 66.30
CA MET A 40 26.41 40.03 65.00
C MET A 40 26.72 39.07 63.85
N LEU A 41 27.63 38.10 64.04
CA LEU A 41 27.93 37.09 63.02
C LEU A 41 26.71 36.19 62.74
N CYS A 42 25.97 35.79 63.77
CA CYS A 42 24.74 35.03 63.60
C CYS A 42 23.69 35.84 62.83
N GLU A 43 23.48 37.11 63.17
CA GLU A 43 22.53 37.99 62.47
C GLU A 43 22.91 38.17 60.99
N GLU A 44 24.19 38.37 60.68
CA GLU A 44 24.68 38.49 59.30
C GLU A 44 24.48 37.18 58.51
N LYS A 45 24.79 36.03 59.12
CA LYS A 45 24.59 34.72 58.50
C LYS A 45 23.11 34.42 58.30
N ASP A 46 22.25 34.75 59.26
CA ASP A 46 20.81 34.59 59.15
C ASP A 46 20.23 35.47 58.05
N ALA A 47 20.70 36.72 57.92
CA ALA A 47 20.30 37.61 56.84
C ALA A 47 20.72 37.06 55.47
N SER A 48 21.96 36.60 55.34
CA SER A 48 22.49 35.99 54.12
C SER A 48 21.75 34.70 53.74
N ALA A 49 21.44 33.85 54.72
CA ALA A 49 20.66 32.63 54.51
C ALA A 49 19.23 32.95 54.06
N LYS A 50 18.57 33.92 54.69
CA LYS A 50 17.23 34.37 54.29
C LYS A 50 17.21 34.91 52.86
N GLU A 51 18.23 35.68 52.45
CA GLU A 51 18.31 36.19 51.09
C GLU A 51 18.55 35.05 50.08
N SER A 52 19.41 34.10 50.41
CA SER A 52 19.67 32.91 49.58
C SER A 52 18.39 32.06 49.42
N ILE A 53 17.64 31.85 50.50
CA ILE A 53 16.36 31.13 50.48
C ILE A 53 15.37 31.85 49.56
N LYS A 54 15.24 33.18 49.65
CA LYS A 54 14.35 33.94 48.78
C LYS A 54 14.74 33.85 47.31
N GLN A 55 16.03 33.88 47.00
CA GLN A 55 16.53 33.74 45.63
C GLN A 55 16.22 32.35 45.08
N LEU A 56 16.47 31.29 45.86
CA LEU A 56 16.13 29.93 45.47
C LEU A 56 14.63 29.72 45.30
N GLN A 57 13.80 30.30 46.17
CA GLN A 57 12.33 30.26 46.02
C GLN A 57 11.89 30.89 44.70
N LYS A 58 12.42 32.08 44.35
CA LYS A 58 12.13 32.72 43.06
C LYS A 58 12.58 31.88 41.87
N GLN A 59 13.74 31.22 41.97
CA GLN A 59 14.23 30.34 40.91
C GLN A 59 13.34 29.10 40.74
N VAL A 60 12.91 28.48 41.83
CA VAL A 60 11.99 27.33 41.80
C VAL A 60 10.65 27.73 41.17
N GLU A 61 10.06 28.86 41.58
CA GLU A 61 8.82 29.36 40.97
C GLU A 61 8.99 29.67 39.48
N GLY A 62 10.15 30.18 39.06
CA GLY A 62 10.46 30.43 37.65
C GLY A 62 10.52 29.15 36.83
N LEU A 63 11.23 28.14 37.34
CA LEU A 63 11.37 26.82 36.71
C LEU A 63 10.05 26.05 36.68
N GLU A 64 9.21 26.18 37.70
CA GLU A 64 7.87 25.57 37.72
C GLU A 64 6.99 26.15 36.63
N ARG A 65 6.98 27.47 36.45
CA ARG A 65 6.23 28.12 35.34
C ARG A 65 6.76 27.70 33.97
N GLU A 66 8.08 27.69 33.77
CA GLU A 66 8.68 27.25 32.50
C GLU A 66 8.34 25.79 32.21
N ARG A 67 8.34 24.92 33.23
CA ARG A 67 7.92 23.53 33.09
C ARG A 67 6.45 23.42 32.68
N GLU A 68 5.56 24.21 33.29
CA GLU A 68 4.14 24.22 32.93
C GLU A 68 3.92 24.66 31.48
N ASP A 69 4.60 25.72 31.03
CA ASP A 69 4.54 26.21 29.66
C ASP A 69 5.04 25.16 28.65
N LEU A 70 6.17 24.51 28.96
CA LEU A 70 6.73 23.44 28.12
C LEU A 70 5.81 22.22 28.05
N VAL A 71 5.15 21.86 29.16
CA VAL A 71 4.18 20.76 29.17
C VAL A 71 2.97 21.12 28.32
N ALA A 72 2.44 22.33 28.45
CA ALA A 72 1.31 22.80 27.65
C ALA A 72 1.63 22.79 26.15
N GLN A 73 2.79 23.30 25.76
CA GLN A 73 3.25 23.29 24.36
C GLN A 73 3.39 21.85 23.84
N ASN A 74 4.00 20.95 24.63
CA ASN A 74 4.19 19.56 24.22
C ASN A 74 2.84 18.83 24.06
N GLU A 75 1.86 19.11 24.93
CA GLU A 75 0.51 18.55 24.79
C GLU A 75 -0.21 19.06 23.54
N GLU A 76 -0.05 20.35 23.19
CA GLU A 76 -0.62 20.92 21.98
C GLU A 76 0.01 20.32 20.71
N GLU A 77 1.34 20.20 20.68
CA GLU A 77 2.08 19.54 19.59
C GLU A 77 1.63 18.09 19.42
N LYS A 78 1.53 17.33 20.52
CA LYS A 78 1.02 15.95 20.50
C LYS A 78 -0.41 15.86 19.99
N ARG A 79 -1.29 16.79 20.39
CA ARG A 79 -2.67 16.84 19.87
C ARG A 79 -2.69 17.09 18.37
N HIS A 80 -1.90 18.07 17.91
CA HIS A 80 -1.81 18.38 16.49
C HIS A 80 -1.25 17.21 15.67
N GLU A 81 -0.20 16.53 16.14
CA GLU A 81 0.32 15.32 15.49
C GLU A 81 -0.70 14.19 15.49
N ASN A 82 -1.42 13.97 16.60
CA ASN A 82 -2.46 12.95 16.68
C ASN A 82 -3.60 13.21 15.68
N ASP A 83 -4.04 14.46 15.56
CA ASP A 83 -5.06 14.85 14.59
C ASP A 83 -4.59 14.70 13.14
N LYS A 84 -3.32 15.02 12.86
CA LYS A 84 -2.71 14.78 11.56
C LYS A 84 -2.68 13.29 11.22
N LEU A 85 -2.24 12.45 12.16
CA LEU A 85 -2.18 10.99 11.98
C LEU A 85 -3.58 10.41 11.80
N LYS A 86 -4.59 10.85 12.56
CA LYS A 86 -5.99 10.43 12.38
C LYS A 86 -6.52 10.77 11.00
N ARG A 87 -6.22 11.97 10.48
CA ARG A 87 -6.62 12.35 9.11
C ARG A 87 -5.91 11.51 8.06
N GLN A 88 -4.64 11.17 8.26
CA GLN A 88 -3.91 10.29 7.35
C GLN A 88 -4.44 8.86 7.37
N LEU A 89 -4.76 8.34 8.56
CA LEU A 89 -5.37 7.03 8.75
C LEU A 89 -6.73 6.95 8.03
N ALA A 90 -7.61 7.91 8.27
CA ALA A 90 -8.93 7.95 7.63
C ALA A 90 -8.85 8.03 6.09
N LYS A 91 -7.84 8.73 5.55
CA LYS A 91 -7.60 8.76 4.09
C LYS A 91 -7.12 7.41 3.58
N ALA A 92 -6.16 6.79 4.26
CA ALA A 92 -5.64 5.49 3.88
C ALA A 92 -6.72 4.39 3.95
N GLU A 93 -7.61 4.45 4.94
CA GLU A 93 -8.77 3.55 5.05
C GLU A 93 -9.73 3.74 3.88
N ALA A 94 -10.09 4.99 3.53
CA ALA A 94 -10.94 5.26 2.38
C ALA A 94 -10.30 4.82 1.03
N GLU A 95 -8.99 5.01 0.87
CA GLU A 95 -8.26 4.54 -0.30
C GLU A 95 -8.21 3.00 -0.37
N ALA A 96 -8.06 2.33 0.76
CA ALA A 96 -8.09 0.87 0.84
C ALA A 96 -9.47 0.32 0.48
N GLU A 97 -10.54 0.90 1.02
CA GLU A 97 -11.93 0.52 0.70
C GLU A 97 -12.22 0.70 -0.80
N ALA A 98 -11.82 1.84 -1.38
CA ALA A 98 -11.98 2.09 -2.82
C ALA A 98 -11.17 1.09 -3.67
N MET A 99 -9.97 0.71 -3.22
CA MET A 99 -9.15 -0.28 -3.92
C MET A 99 -9.76 -1.69 -3.82
N GLU A 100 -10.35 -2.07 -2.68
CA GLU A 100 -11.07 -3.32 -2.53
C GLU A 100 -12.31 -3.40 -3.43
N GLU A 101 -13.04 -2.30 -3.58
CA GLU A 101 -14.18 -2.22 -4.50
C GLU A 101 -13.73 -2.41 -5.95
N ASN A 102 -12.67 -1.70 -6.38
CA ASN A 102 -12.08 -1.87 -7.71
C ASN A 102 -11.61 -3.30 -7.97
N ILE A 103 -11.02 -3.97 -6.96
CA ILE A 103 -10.61 -5.38 -7.08
C ILE A 103 -11.82 -6.28 -7.30
N LYS A 104 -12.94 -6.05 -6.59
CA LYS A 104 -14.16 -6.83 -6.77
C LYS A 104 -14.76 -6.62 -8.16
N GLU A 105 -14.81 -5.38 -8.65
CA GLU A 105 -15.28 -5.07 -10.00
C GLU A 105 -14.44 -5.77 -11.07
N LEU A 106 -13.10 -5.64 -10.98
CA LEU A 106 -12.18 -6.31 -11.92
C LEU A 106 -12.27 -7.84 -11.84
N GLN A 107 -12.57 -8.40 -10.66
CA GLN A 107 -12.80 -9.83 -10.53
C GLN A 107 -14.05 -10.28 -11.27
N VAL A 108 -15.15 -9.52 -11.17
CA VAL A 108 -16.39 -9.77 -11.91
C VAL A 108 -16.15 -9.67 -13.41
N GLU A 109 -15.51 -8.60 -13.88
CA GLU A 109 -15.19 -8.42 -15.30
C GLU A 109 -14.32 -9.57 -15.84
N ARG A 110 -13.32 -10.00 -15.05
CA ARG A 110 -12.47 -11.15 -15.39
C ARG A 110 -13.27 -12.44 -15.49
N ASP A 111 -14.25 -12.66 -14.62
CA ASP A 111 -15.12 -13.84 -14.66
C ASP A 111 -16.09 -13.81 -15.84
N GLU A 112 -16.64 -12.64 -16.18
CA GLU A 112 -17.47 -12.45 -17.37
C GLU A 112 -16.68 -12.69 -18.66
N LEU A 113 -15.45 -12.15 -18.76
CA LEU A 113 -14.57 -12.37 -19.91
C LEU A 113 -14.20 -13.85 -20.06
N LYS A 114 -13.91 -14.55 -18.94
CA LYS A 114 -13.68 -15.99 -18.97
C LYS A 114 -14.90 -16.77 -19.47
N ALA A 115 -16.10 -16.43 -18.99
CA ALA A 115 -17.32 -17.06 -19.46
C ALA A 115 -17.57 -16.80 -20.95
N SER A 116 -17.33 -15.57 -21.41
CA SER A 116 -17.42 -15.21 -22.83
C SER A 116 -16.41 -15.98 -23.67
N LEU A 117 -15.18 -16.15 -23.19
CA LEU A 117 -14.13 -16.92 -23.88
C LEU A 117 -14.57 -18.37 -24.10
N VAL A 118 -15.04 -19.05 -23.04
CA VAL A 118 -15.55 -20.43 -23.13
C VAL A 118 -16.70 -20.51 -24.13
N GLN A 119 -17.67 -19.58 -24.08
CA GLN A 119 -18.77 -19.57 -25.05
C GLN A 119 -18.28 -19.36 -26.50
N THR A 120 -17.24 -18.56 -26.72
CA THR A 120 -16.69 -18.36 -28.06
C THR A 120 -15.93 -19.59 -28.56
N GLU A 121 -15.21 -20.29 -27.68
CA GLU A 121 -14.52 -21.55 -28.00
C GLU A 121 -15.53 -22.64 -28.37
N ASP A 122 -16.61 -22.79 -27.60
CA ASP A 122 -17.68 -23.75 -27.89
C ASP A 122 -18.33 -23.47 -29.25
N LYS A 123 -18.69 -22.21 -29.51
CA LYS A 123 -19.25 -21.78 -30.81
C LYS A 123 -18.29 -22.05 -31.97
N TYR A 124 -16.99 -21.83 -31.76
CA TYR A 124 -15.97 -22.12 -32.77
C TYR A 124 -15.87 -23.62 -33.04
N MET A 125 -15.86 -24.45 -31.99
CA MET A 125 -15.84 -25.90 -32.11
C MET A 125 -17.07 -26.44 -32.85
N ASP A 126 -18.27 -25.97 -32.50
CA ASP A 126 -19.51 -26.39 -33.15
C ASP A 126 -19.55 -25.99 -34.62
N ARG A 127 -19.11 -24.76 -34.93
CA ARG A 127 -19.01 -24.30 -36.32
C ARG A 127 -18.01 -25.12 -37.13
N THR A 128 -16.89 -25.50 -36.52
CA THR A 128 -15.88 -26.35 -37.17
C THR A 128 -16.43 -27.75 -37.45
N LYS A 129 -17.17 -28.35 -36.51
CA LYS A 129 -17.86 -29.63 -36.72
C LYS A 129 -18.88 -29.54 -37.85
N GLN A 130 -19.73 -28.51 -37.84
CA GLN A 130 -20.72 -28.29 -38.90
C GLN A 130 -20.07 -28.13 -40.27
N LEU A 131 -18.97 -27.37 -40.36
CA LEU A 131 -18.22 -27.21 -41.61
C LEU A 131 -17.63 -28.54 -42.09
N SER A 132 -17.06 -29.34 -41.19
CA SER A 132 -16.53 -30.67 -41.54
C SER A 132 -17.63 -31.61 -42.03
N GLU A 133 -18.80 -31.65 -41.38
CA GLU A 133 -19.94 -32.45 -41.82
C GLU A 133 -20.46 -32.01 -43.19
N GLN A 134 -20.59 -30.69 -43.40
CA GLN A 134 -20.96 -30.13 -44.70
C GLN A 134 -19.93 -30.45 -45.77
N GLU A 135 -18.64 -30.37 -45.46
CA GLU A 135 -17.56 -30.72 -46.39
C GLU A 135 -17.62 -32.19 -46.79
N HIS A 136 -17.81 -33.10 -45.83
CA HIS A 136 -17.98 -34.53 -46.12
C HIS A 136 -19.20 -34.80 -46.99
N ARG A 137 -20.32 -34.13 -46.71
CA ARG A 137 -21.55 -34.25 -47.50
C ARG A 137 -21.34 -33.75 -48.92
N VAL A 138 -20.78 -32.56 -49.10
CA VAL A 138 -20.49 -31.99 -50.43
C VAL A 138 -19.52 -32.87 -51.20
N LYS A 139 -18.46 -33.38 -50.56
CA LYS A 139 -17.53 -34.34 -51.20
C LYS A 139 -18.24 -35.61 -51.64
N HIS A 140 -19.13 -36.15 -50.81
CA HIS A 140 -19.91 -37.33 -51.17
C HIS A 140 -20.86 -37.06 -52.34
N GLU A 141 -21.60 -35.94 -52.30
CA GLU A 141 -22.50 -35.52 -53.38
C GLU A 141 -21.72 -35.30 -54.69
N LEU A 142 -20.60 -34.59 -54.67
CA LEU A 142 -19.72 -34.41 -55.82
C LEU A 142 -19.16 -35.74 -56.36
N SER A 143 -18.81 -36.66 -55.47
CA SER A 143 -18.36 -38.01 -55.84
C SER A 143 -19.48 -38.82 -56.49
N LEU A 144 -20.72 -38.75 -55.97
CA LEU A 144 -21.90 -39.36 -56.59
C LEU A 144 -22.15 -38.75 -57.97
N PHE A 145 -22.10 -37.43 -58.11
CA PHE A 145 -22.24 -36.76 -59.40
C PHE A 145 -21.17 -37.25 -60.38
N ALA A 146 -19.89 -37.25 -60.00
CA ALA A 146 -18.81 -37.73 -60.85
C ALA A 146 -18.97 -39.22 -61.19
N HIS A 147 -19.42 -40.05 -60.23
CA HIS A 147 -19.58 -41.49 -60.43
C HIS A 147 -20.76 -41.84 -61.34
N ILE A 148 -21.91 -41.18 -61.17
CA ILE A 148 -23.12 -41.40 -61.97
C ILE A 148 -22.92 -40.83 -63.37
N SER A 149 -22.48 -39.58 -63.46
CA SER A 149 -22.38 -38.89 -64.75
C SER A 149 -21.16 -39.29 -65.56
N LYS A 150 -20.10 -39.80 -64.90
CA LYS A 150 -18.78 -40.02 -65.51
C LYS A 150 -18.21 -38.77 -66.19
N ILE A 151 -18.71 -37.58 -65.81
CA ILE A 151 -18.28 -36.30 -66.35
C ILE A 151 -17.11 -35.76 -65.52
N ASN A 152 -16.00 -35.50 -66.20
CA ASN A 152 -14.88 -34.73 -65.68
C ASN A 152 -14.95 -33.31 -66.26
N TRP A 153 -15.28 -32.35 -65.40
CA TRP A 153 -15.32 -30.94 -65.77
C TRP A 153 -13.91 -30.37 -65.82
N THR A 154 -13.55 -29.72 -66.92
CA THR A 154 -12.29 -28.98 -67.02
C THR A 154 -12.51 -27.56 -66.53
N ALA A 155 -11.86 -27.17 -65.44
CA ALA A 155 -11.93 -25.80 -64.92
C ALA A 155 -11.36 -24.84 -65.97
N THR A 156 -12.24 -24.04 -66.59
CA THR A 156 -11.90 -23.10 -67.66
C THR A 156 -11.49 -21.76 -67.07
N ASP A 157 -10.24 -21.63 -66.63
CA ASP A 157 -9.69 -20.31 -66.27
C ASP A 157 -8.68 -19.75 -67.28
N GLU A 158 -8.12 -20.56 -68.20
CA GLU A 158 -7.05 -20.06 -69.08
C GLU A 158 -7.34 -20.07 -70.59
N VAL A 159 -8.33 -20.83 -71.09
CA VAL A 159 -8.55 -20.99 -72.55
C VAL A 159 -10.03 -20.95 -72.96
N GLY A 160 -10.95 -20.55 -72.08
CA GLY A 160 -12.39 -20.56 -72.35
C GLY A 160 -13.04 -19.28 -71.85
N GLY A 161 -13.85 -18.63 -72.68
CA GLY A 161 -14.60 -17.45 -72.22
C GLY A 161 -15.49 -17.80 -71.03
N LYS A 162 -15.76 -16.82 -70.16
CA LYS A 162 -16.56 -16.95 -68.90
C LYS A 162 -17.96 -17.61 -69.04
N ASN A 163 -18.39 -17.98 -70.25
CA ASN A 163 -19.70 -18.53 -70.58
C ASN A 163 -19.63 -19.90 -71.27
N GLU A 164 -18.46 -20.52 -71.38
CA GLU A 164 -18.31 -21.86 -71.97
C GLU A 164 -18.24 -22.93 -70.90
N ILE A 165 -19.02 -24.00 -71.07
CA ILE A 165 -18.98 -25.19 -70.24
C ILE A 165 -18.28 -26.30 -71.04
N ARG A 166 -17.17 -26.82 -70.51
CA ARG A 166 -16.36 -27.86 -71.16
C ARG A 166 -16.05 -29.01 -70.20
N GLY A 167 -16.01 -30.22 -70.74
CA GLY A 167 -15.68 -31.41 -69.97
C GLY A 167 -15.57 -32.66 -70.85
N VAL A 168 -15.35 -33.78 -70.18
CA VAL A 168 -15.16 -35.10 -70.80
C VAL A 168 -16.08 -36.11 -70.12
N ILE A 169 -16.77 -36.95 -70.89
CA ILE A 169 -17.61 -38.05 -70.39
C ILE A 169 -16.91 -39.37 -70.69
N SER A 170 -16.68 -40.19 -69.67
CA SER A 170 -16.07 -41.52 -69.82
C SER A 170 -17.12 -42.61 -69.99
N LYS A 171 -17.12 -43.32 -71.14
CA LYS A 171 -18.02 -44.46 -71.36
C LYS A 171 -17.50 -45.74 -70.70
N THR A 172 -18.37 -46.45 -69.97
CA THR A 172 -18.02 -47.63 -69.17
C THR A 172 -17.70 -48.88 -69.99
N ASN A 173 -18.16 -48.96 -71.25
CA ASN A 173 -18.08 -50.21 -72.03
C ASN A 173 -17.02 -50.20 -73.15
N GLN A 174 -16.42 -49.05 -73.50
CA GLN A 174 -15.48 -48.94 -74.64
C GLN A 174 -14.19 -48.15 -74.34
N GLY A 175 -14.05 -47.52 -73.17
CA GLY A 175 -12.85 -46.71 -72.87
C GLY A 175 -12.74 -45.40 -73.66
N ASP A 176 -13.75 -45.08 -74.48
CA ASP A 176 -13.80 -43.85 -75.27
C ASP A 176 -14.20 -42.64 -74.42
N LEU A 177 -13.47 -41.55 -74.63
CA LEU A 177 -13.64 -40.27 -73.95
C LEU A 177 -14.37 -39.28 -74.88
N ASN A 178 -15.62 -38.98 -74.56
CA ASN A 178 -16.40 -37.99 -75.31
C ASN A 178 -16.17 -36.59 -74.73
N THR A 179 -15.53 -35.72 -75.52
CA THR A 179 -15.34 -34.31 -75.15
C THR A 179 -16.53 -33.48 -75.59
N PHE A 180 -16.96 -32.53 -74.75
CA PHE A 180 -18.05 -31.60 -75.09
C PHE A 180 -17.68 -30.16 -74.76
N CYS A 181 -18.25 -29.23 -75.52
CA CYS A 181 -18.12 -27.79 -75.32
C CYS A 181 -19.45 -27.11 -75.67
N PHE A 182 -20.05 -26.43 -74.70
CA PHE A 182 -21.29 -25.69 -74.87
C PHE A 182 -21.12 -24.23 -74.48
N ASP A 183 -21.65 -23.32 -75.31
CA ASP A 183 -21.74 -21.90 -74.99
C ASP A 183 -23.10 -21.62 -74.34
N THR A 184 -23.08 -21.21 -73.06
CA THR A 184 -24.27 -20.95 -72.25
C THR A 184 -25.10 -19.75 -72.74
N LYS A 185 -24.55 -18.90 -73.62
CA LYS A 185 -25.31 -17.79 -74.24
C LYS A 185 -26.05 -18.21 -75.50
N LYS A 186 -25.58 -19.24 -76.21
CA LYS A 186 -26.15 -19.69 -77.49
C LYS A 186 -27.06 -20.90 -77.33
N THR A 187 -26.86 -21.69 -76.29
CA THR A 187 -27.60 -22.93 -76.06
C THR A 187 -28.41 -22.85 -74.76
N SER A 188 -29.68 -23.22 -74.82
CA SER A 188 -30.55 -23.26 -73.64
C SER A 188 -30.08 -24.33 -72.66
N ARG A 189 -30.23 -24.07 -71.36
CA ARG A 189 -29.90 -25.02 -70.28
C ARG A 189 -30.59 -26.38 -70.48
N PHE A 190 -31.83 -26.38 -70.99
CA PHE A 190 -32.58 -27.60 -71.28
C PHE A 190 -31.92 -28.43 -72.39
N HIS A 191 -31.45 -27.76 -73.46
CA HIS A 191 -30.77 -28.42 -74.58
C HIS A 191 -29.41 -29.00 -74.18
N ILE A 192 -28.67 -28.27 -73.35
CA ILE A 192 -27.38 -28.73 -72.80
C ILE A 192 -27.60 -29.97 -71.92
N ALA A 193 -28.58 -29.93 -71.02
CA ALA A 193 -28.88 -31.04 -70.12
C ALA A 193 -29.27 -32.32 -70.88
N ASN A 194 -30.20 -32.24 -71.82
CA ASN A 194 -30.63 -33.41 -72.59
C ASN A 194 -29.46 -34.02 -73.38
N LYS A 195 -28.65 -33.19 -74.04
CA LYS A 195 -27.47 -33.68 -74.76
C LYS A 195 -26.44 -34.36 -73.87
N LEU A 196 -26.27 -33.88 -72.63
CA LEU A 196 -25.39 -34.53 -71.67
C LEU A 196 -25.97 -35.87 -71.20
N TRP A 197 -27.28 -35.95 -70.96
CA TRP A 197 -27.98 -37.20 -70.62
C TRP A 197 -27.91 -38.23 -71.76
N ASP A 198 -28.22 -37.83 -72.99
CA ASP A 198 -28.12 -38.70 -74.17
C ASP A 198 -26.70 -39.27 -74.33
N ALA A 199 -25.68 -38.44 -74.09
CA ALA A 199 -24.28 -38.85 -74.17
C ALA A 199 -23.81 -39.77 -73.03
N MET A 200 -24.59 -39.89 -71.94
CA MET A 200 -24.31 -40.80 -70.81
C MET A 200 -25.02 -42.15 -70.95
N ASP A 201 -26.19 -42.20 -71.59
CA ASP A 201 -27.00 -43.42 -71.73
C ASP A 201 -26.55 -44.34 -72.91
N GLU A 202 -25.72 -43.82 -73.83
CA GLU A 202 -25.10 -44.56 -74.95
C GLU A 202 -23.74 -45.18 -74.61
#